data_AF-A0A673MSK9-F1
#
_entry.id   AF-A0A673MSK9-F1
#
_cell.length_a   1.000
_cell.length_b   1.000
_cell.length_c   1.000
_cell.angle_alpha   90.00
_cell.angle_beta   90.00
_cell.angle_gamma   90.00
#
_symmetry.space_group_name_H-M   'P 1'
#
loop_
_entity.id
_entity.type
_entity.pdbx_description
1 polymer ?
#
loop_
_entity_poly.entity_id
_entity_poly.type
_entity_poly.pdbx_seq_one_letter_code
_entity_poly.pdbx_strand_id
1 'polypeptide(L)'
;MQNYMYEKAMAPETRNGGTSTLNNNGVDNSKRKLLIALDIFCLVLVMLPSMVLHKSTVQPYQRGFYCADDSIRYAYKSSTVPSSVLTAVGLLLPIASIVIGECYRIHYLNQGSKSFVGNPYVSALYRQVGVFIFGCAVSQSFTDIAKVSVGRMRPHFLDVCKPDYTTINCSLGYITQYTCLGNSSKVQEARKSFFSGHASFSMYTMLYLAFYLQSRFTWRGARLLRPLVQFTLLMMAFYTGLSRVSDHKHHPTDVLAGFAQGALVAYCIAFYVSDLFKPKAQTATPPPSPIKKELLPTSDIIDRNNHHNMV
;
A
#
# COMPACT_ATOMS: atom_id res chain seq x y z
N MET A 1 -50.63 4.80 3.50
CA MET A 1 -50.05 5.37 2.26
C MET A 1 -48.62 4.87 2.14
N GLN A 2 -48.12 4.15 1.13
CA GLN A 2 -48.64 3.56 -0.10
C GLN A 2 -47.45 2.70 -0.61
N ASN A 3 -47.51 1.38 -0.40
CA ASN A 3 -47.51 0.35 -1.45
C ASN A 3 -46.78 0.74 -2.74
N TYR A 4 -45.65 0.09 -3.02
CA TYR A 4 -45.30 -0.37 -4.36
C TYR A 4 -44.79 -1.80 -4.30
N MET A 5 -45.73 -2.71 -4.53
CA MET A 5 -45.50 -4.05 -5.02
C MET A 5 -45.01 -3.95 -6.47
N TYR A 6 -43.96 -4.69 -6.82
CA TYR A 6 -43.76 -5.13 -8.19
C TYR A 6 -43.61 -6.65 -8.15
N GLU A 7 -44.75 -7.30 -8.29
CA GLU A 7 -44.90 -8.73 -8.49
C GLU A 7 -44.60 -9.00 -9.97
N LYS A 8 -43.52 -9.74 -10.24
CA LYS A 8 -43.30 -10.36 -11.53
C LYS A 8 -43.39 -11.87 -11.33
N ALA A 9 -44.56 -12.40 -11.64
CA ALA A 9 -44.79 -13.82 -11.82
C ALA A 9 -43.89 -14.34 -12.95
N MET A 10 -43.11 -15.38 -12.66
CA MET A 10 -42.56 -16.28 -13.68
C MET A 10 -42.78 -17.73 -13.23
N ALA A 11 -43.17 -18.53 -14.21
CA ALA A 11 -43.75 -19.87 -14.16
C ALA A 11 -42.89 -20.94 -13.46
N PRO A 12 -43.48 -22.08 -13.05
CA PRO A 12 -42.75 -23.15 -12.38
C PRO A 12 -41.88 -23.90 -13.40
N GLU A 13 -40.55 -23.78 -13.29
CA GLU A 13 -39.65 -24.68 -13.99
C GLU A 13 -39.59 -26.02 -13.28
N THR A 14 -40.00 -27.02 -14.04
CA THR A 14 -39.91 -28.45 -13.82
C THR A 14 -38.57 -28.89 -13.22
N ARG A 15 -38.67 -29.72 -12.18
CA ARG A 15 -37.65 -30.70 -11.77
C ARG A 15 -37.03 -31.34 -13.01
N ASN A 16 -35.72 -31.17 -13.20
CA ASN A 16 -34.87 -32.18 -13.79
C ASN A 16 -33.53 -32.19 -13.06
N GLY A 17 -33.29 -33.29 -12.35
CA GLY A 17 -31.97 -33.64 -11.86
C GLY A 17 -31.07 -33.99 -13.04
N GLY A 18 -29.83 -33.53 -13.00
CA GLY A 18 -28.86 -33.80 -14.06
C GLY A 18 -27.52 -33.16 -13.73
N THR A 19 -26.66 -33.97 -13.13
CA THR A 19 -25.28 -33.71 -12.70
C THR A 19 -24.44 -32.93 -13.75
N SER A 20 -23.97 -31.74 -13.39
CA SER A 20 -22.95 -31.01 -14.16
C SER A 20 -21.94 -30.29 -13.26
N THR A 21 -21.23 -31.04 -12.41
CA THR A 21 -20.12 -30.54 -11.57
C THR A 21 -18.73 -30.67 -12.22
N LEU A 22 -18.63 -31.22 -13.44
CA LEU A 22 -17.33 -31.54 -14.06
C LEU A 22 -16.73 -30.44 -14.96
N ASN A 23 -17.49 -29.40 -15.34
CA ASN A 23 -16.98 -28.34 -16.23
C ASN A 23 -16.72 -26.99 -15.55
N ASN A 24 -17.23 -26.78 -14.33
CA ASN A 24 -17.04 -25.52 -13.59
C ASN A 24 -15.60 -25.36 -13.06
N ASN A 25 -14.92 -26.45 -12.71
CA ASN A 25 -13.55 -26.39 -12.15
C ASN A 25 -12.51 -25.91 -13.17
N GLY A 26 -12.66 -26.26 -14.45
CA GLY A 26 -11.78 -25.79 -15.53
C GLY A 26 -11.98 -24.32 -15.85
N VAL A 27 -13.24 -23.89 -15.94
CA VAL A 27 -13.62 -22.49 -16.18
C VAL A 27 -13.20 -21.59 -15.02
N ASP A 28 -13.41 -22.03 -13.77
CA ASP A 28 -12.96 -21.29 -12.59
C ASP A 28 -11.45 -21.15 -12.59
N ASN A 29 -10.69 -22.25 -12.74
CA ASN A 29 -9.22 -22.21 -12.79
C ASN A 29 -8.67 -21.32 -13.91
N SER A 30 -9.33 -21.25 -15.08
CA SER A 30 -8.95 -20.35 -16.17
C SER A 30 -9.15 -18.88 -15.78
N LYS A 31 -10.34 -18.54 -15.25
CA LYS A 31 -10.61 -17.21 -14.68
C LYS A 31 -9.60 -16.88 -13.57
N ARG A 32 -9.16 -17.90 -12.82
CA ARG A 32 -8.22 -17.72 -11.72
C ARG A 32 -6.87 -17.21 -12.18
N LYS A 33 -6.30 -17.92 -13.15
CA LYS A 33 -5.02 -17.58 -13.79
C LYS A 33 -5.09 -16.23 -14.48
N LEU A 34 -6.21 -15.90 -15.12
CA LEU A 34 -6.39 -14.61 -15.79
C LEU A 34 -6.31 -13.44 -14.81
N LEU A 35 -6.97 -13.53 -13.65
CA LEU A 35 -6.92 -12.46 -12.63
C LEU A 35 -5.52 -12.28 -12.05
N ILE A 36 -4.79 -13.37 -11.77
CA ILE A 36 -3.40 -13.30 -11.31
C ILE A 36 -2.50 -12.68 -12.39
N ALA A 37 -2.69 -13.07 -13.66
CA ALA A 37 -1.94 -12.49 -14.76
C ALA A 37 -2.21 -10.98 -14.90
N LEU A 38 -3.45 -10.55 -14.71
CA LEU A 38 -3.84 -9.15 -14.70
C LEU A 38 -3.20 -8.38 -13.54
N ASP A 39 -3.19 -8.93 -12.32
CA ASP A 39 -2.53 -8.31 -11.17
C ASP A 39 -1.02 -8.13 -11.41
N ILE A 40 -0.35 -9.17 -11.93
CA ILE A 40 1.08 -9.12 -12.28
C ILE A 40 1.31 -8.09 -13.38
N PHE A 41 0.45 -8.04 -14.39
CA PHE A 41 0.53 -7.04 -15.45
C PHE A 41 0.40 -5.61 -14.91
N CYS A 42 -0.58 -5.35 -14.05
CA CYS A 42 -0.75 -4.05 -13.38
C CYS A 42 0.48 -3.68 -12.54
N LEU A 43 1.05 -4.64 -11.81
CA LEU A 43 2.26 -4.41 -11.01
C LEU A 43 3.48 -4.10 -11.90
N VAL A 44 3.65 -4.81 -13.02
CA VAL A 44 4.70 -4.52 -14.00
C VAL A 44 4.51 -3.12 -14.56
N LEU A 45 3.31 -2.77 -15.04
CA LEU A 45 3.00 -1.46 -15.60
C LEU A 45 3.33 -0.32 -14.63
N VAL A 46 2.97 -0.47 -13.36
CA VAL A 46 3.24 0.53 -12.33
C VAL A 46 4.73 0.63 -12.02
N MET A 47 5.52 -0.44 -12.16
CA MET A 47 6.98 -0.39 -11.97
C MET A 47 7.74 0.17 -13.18
N LEU A 48 7.15 0.16 -14.38
CA LEU A 48 7.83 0.59 -15.62
C LEU A 48 8.46 1.99 -15.50
N PRO A 49 7.77 3.04 -14.99
CA PRO A 49 8.37 4.37 -14.85
C PRO A 49 9.64 4.34 -14.00
N SER A 50 9.61 3.74 -12.82
CA SER A 50 10.81 3.61 -11.98
C SER A 50 11.92 2.82 -12.68
N MET A 51 11.62 1.73 -13.39
CA MET A 51 12.64 0.95 -14.11
C MET A 51 13.31 1.75 -15.23
N VAL A 52 12.54 2.50 -16.01
CA VAL A 52 13.04 3.32 -17.13
C VAL A 52 13.85 4.51 -16.61
N LEU A 53 13.33 5.21 -15.59
CA LEU A 53 13.96 6.42 -15.06
C LEU A 53 15.21 6.15 -14.22
N HIS A 54 15.30 4.97 -13.58
CA HIS A 54 16.48 4.57 -12.82
C HIS A 54 17.69 4.27 -13.72
N LYS A 55 17.47 3.72 -14.91
CA LYS A 55 18.54 3.39 -15.87
C LYS A 55 19.18 4.61 -16.56
N SER A 56 18.89 5.83 -16.10
CA SER A 56 19.54 7.08 -16.54
C SER A 56 19.38 7.42 -18.02
N THR A 57 18.47 6.76 -18.73
CA THR A 57 18.17 7.06 -20.15
C THR A 57 17.52 8.43 -20.31
N VAL A 58 16.82 8.90 -19.27
CA VAL A 58 16.13 10.20 -19.26
C VAL A 58 16.91 11.19 -18.40
N GLN A 59 17.38 12.26 -19.02
CA GLN A 59 18.03 13.36 -18.30
C GLN A 59 16.96 14.18 -17.56
N PRO A 60 17.19 14.56 -16.28
CA PRO A 60 16.26 15.42 -15.56
C PRO A 60 16.20 16.80 -16.21
N TYR A 61 15.07 17.49 -16.06
CA TYR A 61 14.89 18.86 -16.54
C TYR A 61 16.02 19.77 -16.06
N GLN A 62 16.66 20.50 -16.98
CA GLN A 62 17.75 21.40 -16.66
C GLN A 62 17.22 22.78 -16.28
N ARG A 63 17.16 23.04 -14.97
CA ARG A 63 16.84 24.36 -14.42
C ARG A 63 18.09 25.25 -14.38
N GLY A 64 17.88 26.55 -14.58
CA GLY A 64 18.86 27.59 -14.30
C GLY A 64 18.97 27.95 -12.81
N PHE A 65 19.99 28.72 -12.45
CA PHE A 65 20.20 29.20 -11.07
C PHE A 65 20.63 30.66 -11.05
N TYR A 66 20.49 31.29 -9.89
CA TYR A 66 21.09 32.60 -9.62
C TYR A 66 22.47 32.39 -9.00
N CYS A 67 23.47 33.16 -9.42
CA CYS A 67 24.81 33.02 -8.84
C CYS A 67 24.82 33.23 -7.33
N ALA A 68 23.95 34.09 -6.79
CA ALA A 68 23.80 34.39 -5.36
C ALA A 68 22.88 33.42 -4.59
N ASP A 69 22.46 32.29 -5.19
CA ASP A 69 21.57 31.34 -4.54
C ASP A 69 22.30 30.50 -3.47
N ASP A 70 22.19 30.91 -2.21
CA ASP A 70 22.79 30.19 -1.08
C ASP A 70 22.15 28.82 -0.82
N SER A 71 20.92 28.58 -1.31
CA SER A 71 20.23 27.32 -1.08
C SER A 71 20.88 26.13 -1.78
N ILE A 72 21.77 26.36 -2.76
CA ILE A 72 22.45 25.33 -3.57
C ILE A 72 23.99 25.33 -3.42
N ARG A 73 24.52 26.07 -2.44
CA ARG A 73 25.96 26.27 -2.18
C ARG A 73 26.55 25.35 -1.10
N TYR A 74 25.78 24.43 -0.55
CA TYR A 74 26.21 23.61 0.58
C TYR A 74 27.24 22.57 0.13
N ALA A 75 28.16 22.17 1.02
CA ALA A 75 29.12 21.12 0.71
C ALA A 75 28.44 19.74 0.56
N TYR A 76 28.94 18.90 -0.35
CA TYR A 76 28.51 17.53 -0.51
C TYR A 76 28.85 16.71 0.75
N LYS A 77 27.85 16.05 1.33
CA LYS A 77 28.01 15.08 2.43
C LYS A 77 27.62 13.68 1.98
N SER A 78 28.17 12.65 2.61
CA SER A 78 27.67 11.27 2.48
C SER A 78 26.28 11.16 3.10
N SER A 79 25.51 10.15 2.69
CA SER A 79 24.17 9.92 3.27
C SER A 79 24.30 9.19 4.61
N THR A 80 23.70 9.75 5.65
CA THR A 80 23.54 9.11 6.97
C THR A 80 22.73 7.83 6.86
N VAL A 81 21.64 7.85 6.07
CA VAL A 81 20.87 6.66 5.70
C VAL A 81 21.16 6.31 4.24
N PRO A 82 21.96 5.27 3.96
CA PRO A 82 22.19 4.79 2.61
C PRO A 82 20.91 4.22 1.98
N SER A 83 20.78 4.36 0.66
CA SER A 83 19.61 3.84 -0.06
C SER A 83 19.47 2.32 0.05
N SER A 84 20.56 1.57 0.15
CA SER A 84 20.55 0.12 0.39
C SER A 84 19.92 -0.24 1.74
N VAL A 85 20.30 0.46 2.81
CA VAL A 85 19.75 0.27 4.16
C VAL A 85 18.27 0.64 4.17
N LEU A 86 17.92 1.76 3.56
CA LEU A 86 16.53 2.18 3.44
C LEU A 86 15.67 1.12 2.73
N THR A 87 16.11 0.65 1.56
CA THR A 87 15.36 -0.37 0.80
C THR A 87 15.30 -1.69 1.57
N ALA A 88 16.40 -2.14 2.17
CA ALA A 88 16.44 -3.38 2.94
C ALA A 88 15.47 -3.32 4.14
N VAL A 89 15.57 -2.29 4.99
CA VAL A 89 14.70 -2.15 6.16
C VAL A 89 13.25 -1.92 5.73
N GLY A 90 13.01 -1.02 4.77
CA GLY A 90 11.67 -0.66 4.32
C GLY A 90 10.92 -1.80 3.61
N LEU A 91 11.61 -2.81 3.07
CA LEU A 91 10.97 -4.01 2.52
C LEU A 91 10.94 -5.15 3.53
N LEU A 92 12.07 -5.50 4.14
CA LEU A 92 12.18 -6.67 4.99
C LEU A 92 11.34 -6.54 6.26
N LEU A 93 11.34 -5.37 6.90
CA LEU A 93 10.61 -5.18 8.15
C LEU A 93 9.08 -5.33 7.96
N PRO A 94 8.44 -4.66 6.98
CA PRO A 94 7.01 -4.88 6.72
C PRO A 94 6.69 -6.28 6.21
N ILE A 95 7.48 -6.84 5.29
CA ILE A 95 7.22 -8.18 4.74
C ILE A 95 7.32 -9.24 5.84
N ALA A 96 8.37 -9.21 6.67
CA ALA A 96 8.51 -10.14 7.79
C ALA A 96 7.35 -10.01 8.78
N SER A 97 6.94 -8.77 9.10
CA SER A 97 5.80 -8.52 10.00
C SER A 97 4.47 -9.03 9.42
N ILE A 98 4.26 -8.89 8.11
CA ILE A 98 3.10 -9.42 7.40
C ILE A 98 3.13 -10.95 7.42
N VAL A 99 4.26 -11.57 7.09
CA VAL A 99 4.41 -13.03 7.09
C VAL A 99 4.12 -13.61 8.47
N ILE A 100 4.77 -13.09 9.52
CA ILE A 100 4.58 -13.54 10.90
C ILE A 100 3.12 -13.32 11.33
N GLY A 101 2.56 -12.14 11.05
CA GLY A 101 1.19 -11.81 11.45
C GLY A 101 0.14 -12.69 10.77
N GLU A 102 0.22 -12.89 9.46
CA GLU A 102 -0.75 -13.74 8.75
C GLU A 102 -0.57 -15.23 9.11
N CYS A 103 0.66 -15.72 9.26
CA CYS A 103 0.91 -17.08 9.73
C CYS A 103 0.32 -17.31 11.13
N TYR A 104 0.50 -16.37 12.05
CA TYR A 104 -0.08 -16.43 13.40
C TYR A 104 -1.62 -16.45 13.35
N ARG A 105 -2.24 -15.59 12.53
CA ARG A 105 -3.70 -15.52 12.39
C ARG A 105 -4.30 -16.80 11.80
N ILE A 106 -3.61 -17.44 10.86
CA ILE A 106 -4.07 -18.71 10.27
C ILE A 106 -3.89 -19.85 11.26
N HIS A 107 -2.72 -19.96 11.89
CA HIS A 107 -2.38 -21.11 12.75
C HIS A 107 -3.07 -21.07 14.11
N TYR A 108 -3.05 -19.92 14.80
CA TYR A 108 -3.53 -19.82 16.18
C TYR A 108 -4.96 -19.28 16.28
N LEU A 109 -5.34 -18.35 15.40
CA LEU A 109 -6.68 -17.75 15.45
C LEU A 109 -7.69 -18.45 14.53
N ASN A 110 -7.25 -19.44 13.74
CA ASN A 110 -8.07 -20.14 12.73
C ASN A 110 -8.80 -19.17 11.77
N GLN A 111 -8.25 -17.97 11.55
CA GLN A 111 -8.83 -16.93 10.67
C GLN A 111 -8.30 -17.03 9.24
N GLY A 112 -8.18 -18.26 8.73
CA GLY A 112 -7.80 -18.51 7.36
C GLY A 112 -8.90 -18.10 6.38
N SER A 113 -8.52 -17.38 5.32
CA SER A 113 -9.43 -17.16 4.20
C SER A 113 -9.51 -18.46 3.39
N LYS A 114 -10.70 -19.04 3.24
CA LYS A 114 -10.95 -20.07 2.21
C LYS A 114 -10.86 -19.39 0.86
N SER A 115 -9.65 -19.27 0.36
CA SER A 115 -9.36 -18.44 -0.80
C SER A 115 -8.99 -19.29 -2.01
N PHE A 116 -8.87 -18.58 -3.12
CA PHE A 116 -8.69 -18.99 -4.49
C PHE A 116 -7.55 -19.97 -4.79
N VAL A 117 -6.53 -20.02 -3.94
CA VAL A 117 -5.43 -21.00 -3.98
C VAL A 117 -5.68 -21.96 -2.83
N GLY A 118 -5.64 -23.27 -3.07
CA GLY A 118 -6.02 -24.30 -2.08
C GLY A 118 -5.26 -24.23 -0.74
N ASN A 119 -4.15 -23.50 -0.66
CA ASN A 119 -3.42 -23.22 0.57
C ASN A 119 -3.75 -21.80 1.13
N PRO A 120 -4.34 -21.69 2.33
CA PRO A 120 -4.73 -20.40 2.93
C PRO A 120 -3.53 -19.49 3.23
N TYR A 121 -2.34 -20.04 3.53
CA TYR A 121 -1.12 -19.25 3.78
C TYR A 121 -0.69 -18.53 2.51
N VAL A 122 -0.56 -19.27 1.40
CA VAL A 122 -0.14 -18.72 0.11
C VAL A 122 -1.10 -17.62 -0.33
N SER A 123 -2.41 -17.84 -0.18
CA SER A 123 -3.37 -16.81 -0.58
C SER A 123 -3.32 -15.56 0.31
N ALA A 124 -3.12 -15.70 1.62
CA ALA A 124 -3.03 -14.55 2.52
C ALA A 124 -1.76 -13.75 2.23
N LEU A 125 -0.62 -14.42 2.05
CA LEU A 125 0.66 -13.78 1.74
C LEU A 125 0.63 -13.10 0.37
N TYR A 126 0.13 -13.77 -0.67
CA TYR A 126 -0.05 -13.17 -1.99
C TYR A 126 -0.85 -11.87 -1.91
N ARG A 127 -1.97 -11.88 -1.17
CA ARG A 127 -2.83 -10.70 -1.02
C ARG A 127 -2.13 -9.57 -0.26
N GLN A 128 -1.58 -9.84 0.93
CA GLN A 128 -1.01 -8.78 1.76
C GLN A 128 0.33 -8.26 1.23
N VAL A 129 1.24 -9.17 0.86
CA VAL A 129 2.55 -8.80 0.32
C VAL A 129 2.40 -8.18 -1.07
N GLY A 130 1.53 -8.74 -1.92
CA GLY A 130 1.26 -8.20 -3.25
C GLY A 130 0.75 -6.75 -3.20
N VAL A 131 -0.23 -6.46 -2.35
CA VAL A 131 -0.76 -5.09 -2.17
C VAL A 131 0.30 -4.14 -1.60
N PHE A 132 1.11 -4.60 -0.65
CA PHE A 132 2.22 -3.81 -0.11
C PHE A 132 3.27 -3.44 -1.18
N ILE A 133 3.71 -4.42 -1.97
CA ILE A 133 4.69 -4.22 -3.05
C ILE A 133 4.09 -3.34 -4.15
N PHE A 134 2.81 -3.52 -4.48
CA PHE A 134 2.11 -2.66 -5.43
C PHE A 134 2.15 -1.19 -4.98
N GLY A 135 1.82 -0.89 -3.72
CA GLY A 135 1.90 0.48 -3.21
C GLY A 135 3.34 1.03 -3.13
N CYS A 136 4.35 0.18 -2.87
CA CYS A 136 5.77 0.57 -3.02
C CYS A 136 6.05 1.04 -4.44
N ALA A 137 5.62 0.25 -5.44
CA ALA A 137 5.81 0.57 -6.86
C ALA A 137 5.10 1.88 -7.26
N VAL A 138 3.85 2.08 -6.82
CA VAL A 138 3.12 3.33 -7.05
C VAL A 138 3.90 4.52 -6.48
N SER A 139 4.31 4.43 -5.21
CA SER A 139 5.02 5.51 -4.52
C SER A 139 6.36 5.85 -5.18
N GLN A 140 7.14 4.84 -5.58
CA GLN A 140 8.41 5.03 -6.27
C GLN A 140 8.22 5.66 -7.66
N SER A 141 7.25 5.19 -8.44
CA SER A 141 6.99 5.75 -9.77
C SER A 141 6.59 7.22 -9.71
N PHE A 142 5.73 7.62 -8.75
CA PHE A 142 5.43 9.04 -8.52
C PHE A 142 6.68 9.85 -8.17
N THR A 143 7.53 9.31 -7.28
CA THR A 143 8.77 9.96 -6.87
C THR A 143 9.72 10.17 -8.05
N ASP A 144 9.94 9.13 -8.85
CA ASP A 144 10.91 9.17 -9.95
C ASP A 144 10.44 10.07 -11.08
N ILE A 145 9.14 10.04 -11.41
CA ILE A 145 8.52 10.95 -12.37
C ILE A 145 8.71 12.40 -11.90
N ALA A 146 8.44 12.70 -10.63
CA ALA A 146 8.59 14.05 -10.08
C ALA A 146 10.03 14.55 -10.18
N LYS A 147 11.01 13.69 -9.82
CA LYS A 147 12.44 14.04 -9.87
C LYS A 147 12.90 14.46 -11.25
N VAL A 148 12.53 13.71 -12.29
CA VAL A 148 12.96 14.03 -13.66
C VAL A 148 12.18 15.19 -14.26
N SER A 149 10.91 15.34 -13.89
CA SER A 149 10.04 16.40 -14.42
C SER A 149 10.36 17.78 -13.84
N VAL A 150 10.65 17.86 -12.54
CA VAL A 150 10.87 19.15 -11.86
C VAL A 150 12.31 19.61 -11.98
N GLY A 151 13.29 18.71 -11.95
CA GLY A 151 14.71 19.07 -12.14
C GLY A 151 15.27 20.02 -11.07
N ARG A 152 14.67 20.03 -9.87
CA ARG A 152 15.11 20.92 -8.78
C ARG A 152 16.52 20.52 -8.32
N MET A 153 17.41 21.50 -8.25
CA MET A 153 18.77 21.34 -7.75
C MET A 153 18.80 21.07 -6.24
N ARG A 154 19.65 20.14 -5.83
CA ARG A 154 19.91 19.81 -4.43
C ARG A 154 20.73 20.91 -3.75
N PRO A 155 20.70 20.96 -2.41
CA PRO A 155 21.47 21.98 -1.69
C PRO A 155 22.98 21.97 -1.94
N HIS A 156 23.55 20.84 -2.38
CA HIS A 156 24.97 20.71 -2.71
C HIS A 156 25.28 20.76 -4.21
N PHE A 157 24.37 21.30 -5.03
CA PHE A 157 24.51 21.26 -6.47
C PHE A 157 25.77 21.98 -6.97
N LEU A 158 26.08 23.18 -6.46
CA LEU A 158 27.22 23.96 -6.96
C LEU A 158 28.57 23.32 -6.61
N ASP A 159 28.68 22.67 -5.46
CA ASP A 159 29.89 21.93 -5.04
C ASP A 159 30.19 20.75 -5.98
N VAL A 160 29.13 20.06 -6.44
CA VAL A 160 29.26 18.92 -7.36
C VAL A 160 29.38 19.35 -8.82
N CYS A 161 28.62 20.37 -9.24
CA CYS A 161 28.63 20.87 -10.62
C CYS A 161 29.96 21.55 -10.96
N LYS A 162 30.53 22.33 -10.05
CA LYS A 162 31.70 23.19 -10.33
C LYS A 162 31.51 23.95 -11.64
N PRO A 163 30.54 24.89 -11.68
CA PRO A 163 30.21 25.59 -12.92
C PRO A 163 31.42 26.38 -13.43
N ASP A 164 31.59 26.40 -14.75
CA ASP A 164 32.64 27.19 -15.39
C ASP A 164 32.28 28.67 -15.40
N TYR A 165 32.75 29.40 -14.38
CA TYR A 165 32.51 30.84 -14.25
C TYR A 165 33.15 31.70 -15.35
N THR A 166 34.04 31.15 -16.19
CA THR A 166 34.53 31.89 -17.36
C THR A 166 33.46 32.04 -18.44
N THR A 167 32.48 31.12 -18.46
CA THR A 167 31.38 31.09 -19.43
C THR A 167 30.08 31.71 -18.89
N ILE A 168 30.04 32.06 -17.61
CA ILE A 168 28.84 32.52 -16.91
C ILE A 168 28.99 33.99 -16.53
N ASN A 169 28.06 34.83 -16.99
CA ASN A 169 27.97 36.21 -16.55
C ASN A 169 26.93 36.37 -15.43
N CYS A 170 27.40 36.42 -14.18
CA CYS A 170 26.55 36.56 -13.00
C CYS A 170 25.80 37.91 -12.90
N SER A 171 26.17 38.92 -13.70
CA SER A 171 25.45 40.21 -13.75
C SER A 171 24.14 40.12 -14.53
N LEU A 172 23.93 39.06 -15.32
CA LEU A 172 22.70 38.84 -16.10
C LEU A 172 21.53 38.29 -15.26
N GLY A 173 21.73 38.07 -13.96
CA GLY A 173 20.71 37.53 -13.07
C GLY A 173 20.56 36.01 -13.18
N TYR A 174 19.46 35.53 -13.79
CA TYR A 174 19.13 34.10 -13.86
C TYR A 174 19.89 33.38 -14.98
N ILE A 175 20.75 32.43 -14.63
CA ILE A 175 21.62 31.73 -15.58
C ILE A 175 20.96 30.43 -16.04
N THR A 176 20.64 30.34 -17.33
CA THR A 176 20.05 29.14 -17.95
C THR A 176 21.08 28.27 -18.67
N GLN A 177 22.12 28.89 -19.25
CA GLN A 177 23.20 28.21 -19.97
C GLN A 177 24.45 28.14 -19.09
N TYR A 178 24.86 26.93 -18.75
CA TYR A 178 26.06 26.69 -17.94
C TYR A 178 26.63 25.30 -18.20
N THR A 179 27.94 25.17 -18.04
CA THR A 179 28.67 23.90 -18.14
C THR A 179 29.20 23.51 -16.75
N CYS A 180 28.96 22.26 -16.36
CA CYS A 180 29.51 21.70 -15.13
C CYS A 180 30.84 20.99 -15.43
N LEU A 181 31.89 21.33 -14.67
CA LEU A 181 33.20 20.68 -14.77
C LEU A 181 33.29 19.40 -13.90
N GLY A 182 32.33 19.20 -13.00
CA GLY A 182 32.27 18.03 -12.13
C GLY A 182 31.84 16.73 -12.80
N ASN A 183 31.80 15.65 -12.02
CA ASN A 183 31.41 14.33 -12.51
C ASN A 183 29.95 14.31 -12.98
N SER A 184 29.71 13.97 -14.24
CA SER A 184 28.40 14.00 -14.89
C SER A 184 27.32 13.21 -14.14
N SER A 185 27.64 12.00 -13.64
CA SER A 185 26.69 11.18 -12.89
C SER A 185 26.24 11.86 -11.60
N LYS A 186 27.19 12.41 -10.83
CA LYS A 186 26.88 13.14 -9.60
C LYS A 186 26.09 14.43 -9.88
N VAL A 187 26.37 15.12 -10.99
CA VAL A 187 25.64 16.31 -11.42
C VAL A 187 24.19 15.98 -11.77
N GLN A 188 23.95 14.90 -12.52
CA GLN A 188 22.59 14.49 -12.85
C GLN A 188 21.80 14.08 -11.61
N GLU A 189 22.45 13.43 -10.65
CA GLU A 189 21.83 13.11 -9.36
C GLU A 189 21.56 14.37 -8.51
N ALA A 190 22.45 15.38 -8.58
CA ALA A 190 22.27 16.67 -7.92
C ALA A 190 21.11 17.51 -8.51
N ARG A 191 20.59 17.17 -9.69
CA ARG A 191 19.39 17.78 -10.30
C ARG A 191 18.08 17.09 -9.90
N LYS A 192 18.14 16.01 -9.10
CA LYS A 192 16.97 15.22 -8.68
C LYS A 192 16.63 15.47 -7.21
N SER A 193 16.25 16.71 -6.86
CA SER A 193 15.88 17.07 -5.49
C SER A 193 14.39 16.88 -5.19
N PHE A 194 13.48 17.33 -6.07
CA PHE A 194 12.05 17.34 -5.74
C PHE A 194 11.32 16.08 -6.23
N PHE A 195 10.54 15.38 -5.41
CA PHE A 195 10.56 15.36 -3.93
C PHE A 195 11.43 14.20 -3.41
N SER A 196 11.69 14.18 -2.11
CA SER A 196 12.63 13.24 -1.50
C SER A 196 12.13 11.79 -1.57
N GLY A 197 12.85 10.96 -2.33
CA GLY A 197 12.54 9.52 -2.42
C GLY A 197 12.80 8.74 -1.13
N HIS A 198 13.73 9.23 -0.29
CA HIS A 198 13.96 8.59 1.01
C HIS A 198 12.78 8.84 1.95
N ALA A 199 12.23 10.07 1.92
CA ALA A 199 11.09 10.45 2.74
C ALA A 199 9.79 9.77 2.28
N SER A 200 9.51 9.72 0.97
CA SER A 200 8.32 9.06 0.45
C SER A 200 8.32 7.55 0.69
N PHE A 201 9.45 6.89 0.46
CA PHE A 201 9.57 5.45 0.67
C PHE A 201 9.49 5.07 2.15
N SER A 202 10.22 5.78 3.03
CA SER A 202 10.19 5.48 4.46
C SER A 202 8.80 5.74 5.06
N MET A 203 8.14 6.83 4.67
CA MET A 203 6.79 7.13 5.15
C MET A 203 5.77 6.10 4.66
N TYR A 204 5.79 5.76 3.36
CA TYR A 204 4.88 4.73 2.84
C TYR A 204 5.04 3.40 3.59
N THR A 205 6.27 2.90 3.68
CA THR A 205 6.55 1.56 4.24
C THR A 205 6.21 1.48 5.72
N MET A 206 6.61 2.48 6.51
CA MET A 206 6.37 2.48 7.96
C MET A 206 4.91 2.78 8.32
N LEU A 207 4.25 3.71 7.60
CA LEU A 207 2.84 4.02 7.85
C LEU A 207 1.93 2.86 7.40
N TYR A 208 2.21 2.22 6.27
CA TYR A 208 1.48 1.02 5.85
C TYR A 208 1.62 -0.10 6.88
N LEU A 209 2.83 -0.34 7.41
CA LEU A 209 3.03 -1.31 8.48
C LEU A 209 2.27 -0.92 9.75
N ALA A 210 2.23 0.37 10.11
CA ALA A 210 1.44 0.83 11.24
C ALA A 210 -0.07 0.56 11.05
N PHE A 211 -0.60 0.76 9.83
CA PHE A 211 -1.97 0.40 9.47
C PHE A 211 -2.22 -1.11 9.51
N TYR A 212 -1.28 -1.90 8.99
CA TYR A 212 -1.35 -3.36 9.06
C TYR A 212 -1.42 -3.84 10.51
N LEU A 213 -0.54 -3.34 11.39
CA LEU A 213 -0.56 -3.63 12.82
C LEU A 213 -1.87 -3.18 13.47
N GLN A 214 -2.40 -2.01 13.09
CA GLN A 214 -3.69 -1.53 13.61
C GLN A 214 -4.83 -2.50 13.29
N SER A 215 -4.87 -3.01 12.06
CA SER A 215 -5.90 -3.94 11.59
C SER A 215 -5.74 -5.35 12.15
N ARG A 216 -4.51 -5.89 12.14
CA ARG A 216 -4.25 -7.31 12.39
C ARG A 216 -3.82 -7.62 13.83
N PHE A 217 -3.18 -6.68 14.54
CA PHE A 217 -2.69 -6.91 15.90
C PHE A 217 -3.78 -6.58 16.93
N THR A 218 -4.61 -7.58 17.25
CA THR A 218 -5.77 -7.47 18.17
C THR A 218 -5.50 -7.95 19.60
N TRP A 219 -4.24 -8.25 19.95
CA TRP A 219 -3.89 -8.70 21.30
C TRP A 219 -4.15 -7.61 22.34
N ARG A 220 -4.79 -7.98 23.46
CA ARG A 220 -5.25 -7.05 24.50
C ARG A 220 -4.39 -7.03 25.77
N GLY A 221 -3.27 -7.78 25.81
CA GLY A 221 -2.48 -7.90 27.05
C GLY A 221 -1.81 -6.59 27.48
N ALA A 222 -1.03 -5.96 26.59
CA ALA A 222 -0.40 -4.66 26.86
C ALA A 222 -1.09 -3.53 26.09
N ARG A 223 -1.79 -2.64 26.81
CA ARG A 223 -2.54 -1.51 26.22
C ARG A 223 -1.67 -0.56 25.39
N LEU A 224 -0.42 -0.33 25.81
CA LEU A 224 0.48 0.67 25.20
C LEU A 224 1.45 0.10 24.17
N LEU A 225 1.57 -1.23 24.05
CA LEU A 225 2.58 -1.84 23.19
C LEU A 225 2.34 -1.53 21.71
N ARG A 226 1.11 -1.71 21.22
CA ARG A 226 0.76 -1.43 19.82
C ARG A 226 0.99 0.05 19.42
N PRO A 227 0.47 1.05 20.15
CA PRO A 227 0.71 2.44 19.79
C PRO A 227 2.19 2.83 19.93
N LEU A 228 2.94 2.26 20.87
CA LEU A 228 4.38 2.48 20.98
C LEU A 228 5.12 1.99 19.72
N VAL A 229 4.84 0.75 19.27
CA VAL A 229 5.46 0.21 18.05
C VAL A 229 5.10 1.07 16.83
N GLN A 230 3.84 1.48 16.69
CA GLN A 230 3.41 2.36 15.60
C GLN A 230 4.13 3.71 15.64
N PHE A 231 4.26 4.31 16.82
CA PHE A 231 5.00 5.55 17.01
C PHE A 231 6.48 5.38 16.61
N THR A 232 7.14 4.31 17.03
CA THR A 232 8.53 4.01 16.66
C THR A 232 8.70 3.87 15.15
N LEU A 233 7.79 3.18 14.46
CA LEU A 233 7.81 3.05 13.00
C LEU A 233 7.71 4.43 12.33
N LEU A 234 6.81 5.29 12.78
CA LEU A 234 6.71 6.65 12.23
C LEU A 234 7.97 7.48 12.54
N MET A 235 8.55 7.36 13.73
CA MET A 235 9.81 8.03 14.07
C MET A 235 10.96 7.59 13.16
N MET A 236 11.05 6.31 12.78
CA MET A 236 12.03 5.85 11.78
C MET A 236 11.85 6.55 10.43
N ALA A 237 10.60 6.74 9.98
CA ALA A 237 10.32 7.46 8.75
C ALA A 237 10.74 8.93 8.84
N PHE A 238 10.37 9.61 9.93
CA PHE A 238 10.76 11.00 10.18
C PHE A 238 12.27 11.18 10.25
N TYR A 239 12.97 10.34 11.01
CA TYR A 239 14.43 10.35 11.10
C TYR A 239 15.08 10.22 9.71
N THR A 240 14.58 9.29 8.88
CA THR A 240 15.08 9.12 7.52
C THR A 240 14.94 10.39 6.70
N GLY A 241 13.79 11.06 6.73
CA GLY A 241 13.59 12.32 5.98
C GLY A 241 14.41 13.48 6.53
N LEU A 242 14.49 13.63 7.86
CA LEU A 242 15.30 14.67 8.52
C LEU A 242 16.79 14.51 8.20
N SER A 243 17.29 13.27 8.14
CA SER A 243 18.68 12.99 7.75
C SER A 243 19.01 13.56 6.36
N ARG A 244 18.03 13.63 5.45
CA ARG A 244 18.24 14.19 4.11
C ARG A 244 18.48 15.70 4.12
N VAL A 245 17.92 16.40 5.09
CA VAL A 245 18.15 17.83 5.28
C VAL A 245 19.54 18.04 5.86
N SER A 246 19.91 17.31 6.92
CA SER A 246 21.23 17.42 7.54
C SER A 246 22.39 17.00 6.63
N ASP A 247 22.14 16.05 5.72
CA ASP A 247 23.10 15.59 4.71
C ASP A 247 23.16 16.52 3.47
N HIS A 248 22.39 17.61 3.45
CA HIS A 248 22.28 18.56 2.34
C HIS A 248 21.74 17.94 1.05
N LYS A 249 20.97 16.86 1.14
CA LYS A 249 20.53 16.08 -0.02
C LYS A 249 19.19 16.54 -0.57
N HIS A 250 18.37 17.16 0.26
CA HIS A 250 17.05 17.65 -0.10
C HIS A 250 16.75 18.93 0.68
N HIS A 251 15.96 19.81 0.07
CA HIS A 251 15.38 20.94 0.79
C HIS A 251 14.29 20.44 1.76
N PRO A 252 14.00 21.13 2.88
CA PRO A 252 12.93 20.73 3.79
C PRO A 252 11.57 20.55 3.08
N THR A 253 11.27 21.41 2.10
CA THR A 253 10.03 21.30 1.29
C THR A 253 9.99 20.04 0.43
N ASP A 254 11.13 19.55 -0.07
CA ASP A 254 11.21 18.29 -0.81
C ASP A 254 10.93 17.09 0.12
N VAL A 255 11.36 17.18 1.39
CA VAL A 255 11.14 16.14 2.40
C VAL A 255 9.67 16.10 2.83
N LEU A 256 9.08 17.27 3.10
CA LEU A 256 7.65 17.40 3.44
C LEU A 256 6.74 16.87 2.32
N ALA A 257 7.02 17.24 1.07
CA ALA A 257 6.29 16.71 -0.09
C ALA A 257 6.43 15.18 -0.21
N GLY A 258 7.65 14.65 0.03
CA GLY A 258 7.88 13.21 0.06
C GLY A 258 7.06 12.51 1.14
N PHE A 259 7.04 13.03 2.37
CA PHE A 259 6.21 12.49 3.44
C PHE A 259 4.71 12.54 3.11
N ALA A 260 4.22 13.67 2.60
CA ALA A 260 2.82 13.80 2.22
C ALA A 260 2.43 12.78 1.14
N GLN A 261 3.27 12.63 0.10
CA GLN A 261 3.01 11.66 -0.96
C GLN A 261 3.06 10.21 -0.44
N GLY A 262 4.07 9.85 0.35
CA GLY A 262 4.19 8.51 0.92
C GLY A 262 3.00 8.15 1.82
N ALA A 263 2.56 9.12 2.64
CA ALA A 263 1.40 8.95 3.51
C ALA A 263 0.10 8.81 2.72
N LEU A 264 -0.09 9.62 1.68
CA LEU A 264 -1.26 9.55 0.79
C LEU A 264 -1.35 8.18 0.11
N VAL A 265 -0.24 7.68 -0.43
CA VAL A 265 -0.23 6.34 -1.05
C VAL A 265 -0.51 5.26 -0.01
N ALA A 266 0.11 5.31 1.18
CA ALA A 266 -0.15 4.33 2.23
C ALA A 266 -1.64 4.31 2.64
N TYR A 267 -2.25 5.49 2.78
CA TYR A 267 -3.68 5.63 3.04
C TYR A 267 -4.53 5.02 1.91
N CYS A 268 -4.30 5.41 0.66
CA CYS A 268 -5.05 4.88 -0.49
C CYS A 268 -4.95 3.36 -0.58
N ILE A 269 -3.75 2.81 -0.43
CA ILE A 269 -3.49 1.37 -0.51
C ILE A 269 -4.14 0.63 0.68
N ALA A 270 -4.01 1.13 1.91
CA ALA A 270 -4.55 0.47 3.09
C ALA A 270 -6.09 0.48 3.11
N PHE A 271 -6.74 1.58 2.73
CA PHE A 271 -8.19 1.73 2.88
C PHE A 271 -9.00 1.35 1.63
N TYR A 272 -8.47 1.53 0.42
CA TYR A 272 -9.22 1.29 -0.82
C TYR A 272 -8.77 0.04 -1.57
N VAL A 273 -7.47 -0.27 -1.57
CA VAL A 273 -6.92 -1.42 -2.31
C VAL A 273 -6.93 -2.68 -1.43
N SER A 274 -6.39 -2.60 -0.22
CA SER A 274 -6.27 -3.73 0.70
C SER A 274 -7.61 -4.15 1.33
N ASP A 275 -7.63 -5.33 1.98
CA ASP A 275 -8.72 -5.80 2.82
C ASP A 275 -8.51 -5.51 4.32
N LEU A 276 -7.53 -4.67 4.68
CA LEU A 276 -7.19 -4.42 6.09
C LEU A 276 -8.34 -3.79 6.88
N PHE A 277 -9.08 -2.85 6.27
CA PHE A 277 -10.18 -2.14 6.92
C PHE A 277 -11.55 -2.40 6.26
N LYS A 278 -11.65 -3.38 5.36
CA LYS A 278 -12.94 -3.75 4.76
C LYS A 278 -13.82 -4.45 5.81
N PRO A 279 -15.11 -4.06 5.96
CA PRO A 279 -16.03 -4.76 6.84
C PRO A 279 -16.12 -6.23 6.45
N LYS A 280 -16.04 -7.15 7.43
CA LYS A 280 -16.36 -8.56 7.17
C LYS A 280 -17.85 -8.61 6.82
N ALA A 281 -18.19 -9.05 5.61
CA ALA A 281 -19.56 -9.37 5.27
C ALA A 281 -20.06 -10.39 6.31
N GLN A 282 -21.04 -10.02 7.12
CA GLN A 282 -21.76 -10.98 7.94
C GLN A 282 -22.43 -11.94 6.96
N THR A 283 -21.97 -13.18 6.90
CA THR A 283 -22.78 -14.26 6.35
C THR A 283 -24.06 -14.24 7.16
N ALA A 284 -25.16 -13.80 6.53
CA ALA A 284 -26.48 -13.90 7.12
C ALA A 284 -26.64 -15.34 7.57
N THR A 285 -26.75 -15.55 8.88
CA THR A 285 -27.18 -16.84 9.42
C THR A 285 -28.49 -17.16 8.68
N PRO A 286 -28.61 -18.34 8.05
CA PRO A 286 -29.89 -18.73 7.49
C PRO A 286 -30.94 -18.57 8.61
N PRO A 287 -32.14 -18.03 8.30
CA PRO A 287 -33.18 -17.90 9.32
C PRO A 287 -33.36 -19.27 9.98
N PRO A 288 -33.53 -19.33 11.31
CA PRO A 288 -33.76 -20.59 11.99
C PRO A 288 -34.88 -21.32 11.26
N SER A 289 -34.61 -22.55 10.83
CA SER A 289 -35.60 -23.40 10.18
C SER A 289 -36.88 -23.35 11.01
N PRO A 290 -38.06 -23.10 10.41
CA PRO A 290 -39.29 -23.10 11.17
C PRO A 290 -39.38 -24.44 11.89
N ILE A 291 -39.44 -24.37 13.22
CA ILE A 291 -39.66 -25.52 14.09
C ILE A 291 -40.90 -26.21 13.52
N LYS A 292 -40.72 -27.38 12.91
CA LYS A 292 -41.83 -28.25 12.55
C LYS A 292 -42.55 -28.55 13.86
N LYS A 293 -43.72 -27.95 14.05
CA LYS A 293 -44.72 -28.42 15.02
C LYS A 293 -45.31 -29.73 14.48
N GLU A 294 -44.53 -30.79 14.54
CA GLU A 294 -44.96 -32.19 14.41
C GLU A 294 -44.25 -32.91 15.56
N LEU A 295 -44.86 -33.57 16.54
CA LEU A 295 -46.21 -34.08 16.72
C LEU A 295 -46.36 -34.14 18.26
N LEU A 296 -47.24 -33.34 18.87
CA LEU A 296 -47.71 -33.68 20.22
C LEU A 296 -48.72 -34.82 20.06
N PRO A 297 -48.55 -35.96 20.77
CA PRO A 297 -49.53 -37.04 20.71
C PRO A 297 -50.88 -36.53 21.22
N THR A 298 -51.95 -36.82 20.49
CA THR A 298 -53.33 -36.40 20.81
C THR A 298 -53.83 -36.97 22.16
N SER A 299 -53.10 -37.89 22.78
CA SER A 299 -53.39 -38.44 24.10
C SER A 299 -53.24 -37.42 25.23
N ASP A 300 -52.33 -36.44 25.09
CA ASP A 300 -52.03 -35.49 26.19
C ASP A 300 -53.03 -34.32 26.26
N ILE A 301 -53.90 -34.18 25.26
CA ILE A 301 -54.93 -33.12 25.21
C ILE A 301 -56.21 -33.56 25.93
N ILE A 302 -56.49 -34.87 26.00
CA ILE A 302 -57.74 -35.39 26.59
C ILE A 302 -57.66 -35.42 28.12
N ASP A 303 -56.52 -35.80 28.72
CA ASP A 303 -56.37 -35.83 30.19
C ASP A 303 -56.42 -34.44 30.84
N ARG A 304 -56.05 -33.38 30.10
CA ARG A 304 -56.05 -32.01 30.63
C ARG A 304 -57.44 -31.37 30.69
N ASN A 305 -58.38 -31.83 29.86
CA ASN A 305 -59.75 -31.31 29.85
C ASN A 305 -60.68 -32.01 30.85
N ASN A 306 -60.40 -33.26 31.25
CA ASN A 306 -61.21 -33.94 32.26
C ASN A 306 -60.90 -33.46 33.69
N HIS A 307 -59.70 -32.95 33.95
CA HIS A 307 -59.31 -32.44 35.27
C HIS A 307 -59.85 -31.03 35.61
N HIS A 308 -60.51 -30.34 34.67
CA HIS A 308 -61.09 -29.00 34.90
C HIS A 308 -62.61 -28.98 35.08
N ASN A 309 -63.29 -30.12 34.98
CA ASN A 309 -64.76 -30.21 35.17
C ASN A 309 -65.18 -31.05 36.40
N MET A 310 -64.26 -31.33 37.33
CA MET A 310 -64.59 -31.96 38.62
C MET A 310 -63.85 -31.28 39.77
N VAL A 311 -64.21 -30.03 40.08
CA VAL A 311 -64.29 -29.45 41.44
C VAL A 311 -65.31 -28.31 41.41
#